data_AF-A0A6S4UNA4-F1
#
_entry.id   AF-A0A6S4UNA4-F1
#
_cell.length_a   1.000
_cell.length_b   1.000
_cell.length_c   1.000
_cell.angle_alpha   90.00
_cell.angle_beta   90.00
_cell.angle_gamma   90.00
#
_symmetry.space_group_name_H-M   'P 1'
#
loop_
_entity.id
_entity.type
_entity.pdbx_description
1 polymer ?
#
loop_
_entity_poly.entity_id
_entity_poly.type
_entity_poly.pdbx_seq_one_letter_code
_entity_poly.pdbx_strand_id
1 'polypeptide(L)'
;MNKKQLFAAKARRAADLKAQQDKAAQGPYELSMTFCVDEVNEVIDKYREETGLEDAELTPEHVAYMVYKGDLIICLKNILIPLSQEWTLNVESYYFNQETEDEITVSVEFEMEEMPFNEFKFGSKIKVDRGHGLKTRWKGINQELNDILLTEVPEGYERTRSEAKLTCITGFTDYKCLQEFNFVKRVLRKNGIDGIRKVNEAIQQHKESSVAKVNESIYQYQQPEVA
;
A
#
# COMPACT_ATOMS: atom_id res chain seq x y z
N MET A 1 29.22 22.73 -35.51
CA MET A 1 28.20 21.66 -35.38
C MET A 1 26.88 22.16 -35.96
N ASN A 2 26.31 21.48 -36.95
CA ASN A 2 25.04 21.89 -37.58
C ASN A 2 23.84 21.57 -36.65
N LYS A 3 22.77 22.37 -36.69
CA LYS A 3 21.52 22.17 -35.93
C LYS A 3 21.04 20.71 -35.93
N LYS A 4 21.11 20.00 -37.07
CA LYS A 4 20.74 18.57 -37.14
C LYS A 4 21.58 17.67 -36.22
N GLN A 5 22.89 17.91 -36.15
CA GLN A 5 23.81 17.16 -35.26
C GLN A 5 23.54 17.49 -33.79
N LEU A 6 23.18 18.75 -33.47
CA LEU A 6 22.80 19.14 -32.11
C LEU A 6 21.51 18.45 -31.65
N PHE A 7 20.48 18.41 -32.51
CA PHE A 7 19.22 17.72 -32.19
C PHE A 7 19.41 16.21 -32.03
N ALA A 8 20.20 15.57 -32.89
CA ALA A 8 20.54 14.16 -32.78
C ALA A 8 21.30 13.85 -31.48
N ALA A 9 22.27 14.69 -31.09
CA ALA A 9 23.01 14.53 -29.84
C ALA A 9 22.12 14.70 -28.60
N LYS A 10 21.18 15.66 -28.62
CA LYS A 10 20.19 15.84 -27.54
C LYS A 10 19.24 14.65 -27.44
N ALA A 11 18.73 14.15 -28.56
CA ALA A 11 17.85 12.99 -28.60
C ALA A 11 18.54 11.73 -28.06
N ARG A 12 19.78 11.48 -28.47
CA ARG A 12 20.58 10.36 -27.96
C ARG A 12 20.80 10.47 -26.45
N ARG A 13 21.23 11.64 -25.95
CA ARG A 13 21.40 11.86 -24.51
C ARG A 13 20.10 11.67 -23.71
N ALA A 14 18.97 12.10 -24.26
CA ALA A 14 17.66 11.90 -23.64
C ALA A 14 17.26 10.42 -23.61
N ALA A 15 17.54 9.67 -24.69
CA ALA A 15 17.31 8.23 -24.74
C ALA A 15 18.21 7.46 -23.76
N ASP A 16 19.49 7.80 -23.69
CA ASP A 16 20.44 7.19 -22.76
C ASP A 16 20.03 7.45 -21.29
N LEU A 17 19.59 8.69 -20.98
CA LEU A 17 19.08 9.04 -19.65
C LEU A 17 17.80 8.25 -19.33
N LYS A 18 16.86 8.15 -20.27
CA LYS A 18 15.63 7.39 -20.08
C LYS A 18 15.93 5.90 -19.85
N ALA A 19 16.85 5.31 -20.61
CA ALA A 19 17.25 3.92 -20.41
C ALA A 19 17.86 3.70 -19.01
N GLN A 20 18.66 4.65 -18.52
CA GLN A 20 19.21 4.59 -17.17
C GLN A 20 18.12 4.72 -16.09
N GLN A 21 17.13 5.58 -16.31
CA GLN A 21 15.97 5.78 -15.44
C GLN A 21 15.09 4.53 -15.38
N ASP A 22 14.76 3.95 -16.53
CA ASP A 22 13.96 2.74 -16.62
C ASP A 22 14.70 1.56 -15.95
N LYS A 23 16.01 1.44 -16.15
CA LYS A 23 16.84 0.44 -15.46
C LYS A 23 16.84 0.63 -13.93
N ALA A 24 16.84 1.86 -13.45
CA ALA A 24 16.77 2.12 -12.01
C ALA A 24 15.40 1.72 -11.43
N ALA A 25 14.31 1.87 -12.17
CA ALA A 25 12.97 1.50 -11.70
C ALA A 25 12.76 -0.02 -11.60
N GLN A 26 13.42 -0.83 -12.44
CA GLN A 26 13.17 -2.27 -12.57
C GLN A 26 13.42 -3.11 -11.32
N GLY A 27 14.18 -2.62 -10.33
CA GLY A 27 14.49 -3.39 -9.12
C GLY A 27 15.57 -4.47 -9.31
N PRO A 28 15.56 -5.57 -8.53
CA PRO A 28 14.56 -5.89 -7.50
C PRO A 28 14.73 -5.03 -6.23
N TYR A 29 13.59 -4.67 -5.64
CA TYR A 29 13.46 -4.04 -4.34
C TYR A 29 12.68 -4.97 -3.42
N GLU A 30 13.24 -5.30 -2.26
CA GLU A 30 12.48 -5.93 -1.19
C GLU A 30 11.72 -4.83 -0.43
N LEU A 31 10.40 -4.84 -0.56
CA LEU A 31 9.51 -3.90 0.10
C LEU A 31 8.75 -4.64 1.19
N SER A 32 8.77 -4.10 2.40
CA SER A 32 8.01 -4.66 3.52
C SER A 32 7.22 -3.61 4.27
N MET A 33 6.18 -4.07 4.96
CA MET A 33 5.51 -3.31 6.01
C MET A 33 5.20 -4.20 7.21
N THR A 34 5.23 -3.61 8.40
CA THR A 34 4.78 -4.21 9.65
C THR A 34 3.58 -3.46 10.20
N PHE A 35 2.69 -4.17 10.90
CA PHE A 35 1.51 -3.61 11.52
C PHE A 35 0.97 -4.51 12.62
N CYS A 36 0.40 -3.90 13.66
CA CYS A 36 -0.43 -4.59 14.63
C CYS A 36 -1.86 -4.70 14.08
N VAL A 37 -2.38 -5.91 13.94
CA VAL A 37 -3.72 -6.15 13.37
C VAL A 37 -4.80 -5.45 14.18
N ASP A 38 -4.69 -5.52 15.51
CA ASP A 38 -5.67 -4.94 16.43
C ASP A 38 -5.63 -3.38 16.39
N GLU A 39 -4.43 -2.78 16.36
CA GLU A 39 -4.28 -1.31 16.25
C GLU A 39 -4.76 -0.77 14.90
N VAL A 40 -4.55 -1.52 13.81
CA VAL A 40 -5.06 -1.14 12.48
C VAL A 40 -6.57 -0.99 12.52
N ASN A 41 -7.28 -1.99 13.07
CA ASN A 41 -8.74 -1.94 13.15
C ASN A 41 -9.19 -0.74 13.99
N GLU A 42 -8.61 -0.56 15.18
CA GLU A 42 -8.97 0.53 16.08
C GLU A 42 -8.80 1.92 15.43
N VAL A 43 -7.62 2.20 14.87
CA VAL A 43 -7.32 3.54 14.33
C VAL A 43 -8.08 3.83 13.05
N ILE A 44 -8.19 2.85 12.14
CA ILE A 44 -8.85 3.04 10.85
C ILE A 44 -10.37 3.15 11.05
N ASP A 45 -10.97 2.28 11.88
CA ASP A 45 -12.42 2.33 12.11
C ASP A 45 -12.81 3.61 12.86
N LYS A 46 -12.04 4.01 13.88
CA LYS A 46 -12.24 5.29 14.58
C LYS A 46 -12.20 6.47 13.61
N TYR A 47 -11.21 6.52 12.71
CA TYR A 47 -11.11 7.60 11.74
C TYR A 47 -12.34 7.63 10.80
N ARG A 48 -12.82 6.45 10.37
CA ARG A 48 -14.00 6.35 9.51
C ARG A 48 -15.26 6.83 10.22
N GLU A 49 -15.46 6.45 11.47
CA GLU A 49 -16.59 6.90 12.29
C GLU A 49 -16.57 8.43 12.47
N GLU A 50 -15.41 9.00 12.79
CA GLU A 50 -15.26 10.44 13.00
C GLU A 50 -15.48 11.28 11.72
N THR A 51 -15.19 10.71 10.55
CA THR A 51 -15.23 11.43 9.26
C THR A 51 -16.41 11.05 8.37
N GLY A 52 -17.17 10.00 8.72
CA GLY A 52 -18.22 9.45 7.87
C GLY A 52 -17.69 8.76 6.61
N LEU A 53 -16.44 8.28 6.63
CA LEU A 53 -15.81 7.67 5.47
C LEU A 53 -16.39 6.27 5.21
N GLU A 54 -17.20 6.15 4.16
CA GLU A 54 -17.85 4.88 3.80
C GLU A 54 -16.86 3.79 3.39
N ASP A 55 -15.85 4.14 2.58
CA ASP A 55 -14.86 3.21 2.05
C ASP A 55 -13.52 3.32 2.78
N ALA A 56 -13.11 2.24 3.47
CA ALA A 56 -11.84 2.16 4.18
C ALA A 56 -10.62 2.29 3.25
N GLU A 57 -10.73 1.94 1.96
CA GLU A 57 -9.62 2.07 1.01
C GLU A 57 -9.32 3.54 0.66
N LEU A 58 -10.28 4.44 0.89
CA LEU A 58 -10.12 5.89 0.75
C LEU A 58 -9.44 6.54 1.96
N THR A 59 -9.03 5.75 2.97
CA THR A 59 -8.32 6.27 4.13
C THR A 59 -7.07 7.05 3.68
N PRO A 60 -6.88 8.31 4.15
CA PRO A 60 -5.74 9.13 3.75
C PRO A 60 -4.40 8.51 4.14
N GLU A 61 -3.37 8.79 3.35
CA GLU A 61 -2.02 8.28 3.55
C GLU A 61 -1.48 8.54 4.95
N HIS A 62 -1.65 9.77 5.47
CA HIS A 62 -1.16 10.10 6.80
C HIS A 62 -1.80 9.24 7.90
N VAL A 63 -3.04 8.78 7.73
CA VAL A 63 -3.70 7.87 8.66
C VAL A 63 -3.19 6.45 8.49
N ALA A 64 -3.10 5.96 7.24
CA ALA A 64 -2.55 4.63 6.97
C ALA A 64 -1.12 4.48 7.50
N TYR A 65 -0.27 5.50 7.34
CA TYR A 65 1.11 5.49 7.84
C TYR A 65 1.22 5.59 9.37
N MET A 66 0.12 5.85 10.11
CA MET A 66 0.11 5.76 11.58
C MET A 66 0.17 4.30 12.05
N VAL A 67 -0.46 3.38 11.33
CA VAL A 67 -0.59 1.97 11.77
C VAL A 67 0.25 0.99 10.94
N TYR A 68 0.48 1.30 9.67
CA TYR A 68 1.39 0.53 8.81
C TYR A 68 2.76 1.20 8.77
N LYS A 69 3.82 0.42 9.01
CA LYS A 69 5.20 0.90 9.05
C LYS A 69 6.04 0.20 8.00
N GLY A 70 6.75 0.95 7.16
CA GLY A 70 7.67 0.40 6.17
C GLY A 70 7.52 1.04 4.81
N ASP A 71 8.27 0.52 3.84
CA ASP A 71 8.31 1.07 2.48
C ASP A 71 7.15 0.55 1.61
N LEU A 72 6.61 -0.64 1.91
CA LEU A 72 5.54 -1.25 1.12
C LEU A 72 4.24 -0.45 1.19
N ILE A 73 3.85 0.07 2.36
CA ILE A 73 2.62 0.86 2.50
C ILE A 73 2.65 2.13 1.64
N ILE A 74 3.82 2.76 1.48
CA ILE A 74 3.98 3.92 0.58
C ILE A 74 3.66 3.50 -0.85
N CYS A 75 4.20 2.35 -1.28
CA CYS A 75 4.02 1.86 -2.63
C CYS A 75 2.57 1.44 -2.91
N LEU A 76 1.90 0.82 -1.95
CA LEU A 76 0.50 0.39 -2.07
C LEU A 76 -0.46 1.59 -2.12
N LYS A 77 -0.33 2.55 -1.19
CA LYS A 77 -1.23 3.73 -1.15
C LYS A 77 -1.12 4.64 -2.36
N ASN A 78 0.07 4.69 -3.00
CA ASN A 78 0.32 5.55 -4.16
C ASN A 78 0.39 4.79 -5.49
N ILE A 79 0.15 3.46 -5.49
CA ILE A 79 0.16 2.61 -6.70
C ILE A 79 1.49 2.75 -7.47
N LEU A 80 2.62 2.60 -6.77
CA LEU A 80 3.97 2.84 -7.32
C LEU A 80 4.62 1.60 -7.91
N ILE A 81 4.07 0.42 -7.62
CA ILE A 81 4.54 -0.89 -8.06
C ILE A 81 3.41 -1.59 -8.83
N PRO A 82 3.69 -2.66 -9.59
CA PRO A 82 2.63 -3.47 -10.20
C PRO A 82 1.62 -3.97 -9.16
N LEU A 83 0.35 -4.07 -9.55
CA LEU A 83 -0.74 -4.40 -8.62
C LEU A 83 -0.75 -5.87 -8.17
N SER A 84 -0.19 -6.76 -8.99
CA SER A 84 0.01 -8.17 -8.69
C SER A 84 1.45 -8.42 -8.24
N GLN A 85 1.63 -9.14 -7.13
CA GLN A 85 2.93 -9.52 -6.62
C GLN A 85 2.85 -10.91 -6.00
N GLU A 86 4.00 -11.56 -5.84
CA GLU A 86 4.17 -12.64 -4.88
C GLU A 86 4.23 -12.02 -3.47
N TRP A 87 3.45 -12.58 -2.54
CA TRP A 87 3.29 -12.03 -1.20
C TRP A 87 3.82 -13.00 -0.16
N THR A 88 4.63 -12.51 0.77
CA THR A 88 5.03 -13.25 1.97
C THR A 88 4.48 -12.52 3.19
N LEU A 89 3.57 -13.17 3.92
CA LEU A 89 2.99 -12.64 5.14
C LEU A 89 3.37 -13.52 6.33
N ASN A 90 4.00 -12.91 7.31
CA ASN A 90 4.29 -13.51 8.59
C ASN A 90 3.41 -12.86 9.66
N VAL A 91 2.75 -13.66 10.49
CA VAL A 91 1.91 -13.19 11.60
C VAL A 91 2.32 -13.89 12.88
N GLU A 92 2.69 -13.11 13.89
CA GLU A 92 2.90 -13.58 15.27
C GLU A 92 1.71 -13.15 16.11
N SER A 93 0.98 -14.12 16.66
CA SER A 93 -0.16 -13.86 17.54
C SER A 93 0.18 -14.29 18.96
N TYR A 94 0.06 -13.35 19.89
CA TYR A 94 0.36 -13.53 21.30
C TYR A 94 -0.93 -13.79 22.06
N TYR A 95 -0.89 -14.77 22.96
CA TYR A 95 -2.03 -15.18 23.78
C TYR A 95 -1.63 -15.32 25.24
N PHE A 96 -2.58 -15.02 26.11
CA PHE A 96 -2.43 -15.14 27.55
C PHE A 96 -3.57 -15.96 28.15
N ASN A 97 -3.24 -16.87 29.07
CA ASN A 97 -4.21 -17.61 29.85
C ASN A 97 -4.24 -17.05 31.28
N GLN A 98 -5.37 -16.45 31.67
CA GLN A 98 -5.52 -15.81 32.97
C GLN A 98 -5.55 -16.80 34.14
N GLU A 99 -6.00 -18.03 33.93
CA GLU A 99 -6.11 -19.05 34.98
C GLU A 99 -4.75 -19.65 35.33
N THR A 100 -3.90 -19.87 34.33
CA THR A 100 -2.57 -20.48 34.49
C THR A 100 -1.43 -19.47 34.55
N GLU A 101 -1.71 -18.18 34.29
CA GLU A 101 -0.72 -17.11 34.10
C GLU A 101 0.34 -17.46 33.05
N ASP A 102 -0.08 -18.14 31.97
CA ASP A 102 0.83 -18.62 30.92
C ASP A 102 0.67 -17.84 29.62
N GLU A 103 1.77 -17.74 28.86
CA GLU A 103 1.85 -17.02 27.58
C GLU A 103 2.29 -17.96 26.47
N ILE A 104 1.59 -17.91 25.34
CA ILE A 104 1.99 -18.61 24.12
C ILE A 104 2.04 -17.66 22.94
N THR A 105 2.90 -17.98 21.97
CA THR A 105 2.98 -17.29 20.69
C THR A 105 2.75 -18.30 19.58
N VAL A 106 1.83 -17.98 18.67
CA VAL A 106 1.55 -18.77 17.47
C VAL A 106 2.03 -17.99 16.25
N SER A 107 2.93 -18.59 15.48
CA SER A 107 3.52 -17.99 14.28
C SER A 107 2.97 -18.66 13.03
N VAL A 108 2.36 -17.87 12.15
CA VAL A 108 1.78 -18.33 10.89
C VAL A 108 2.46 -17.61 9.73
N GLU A 109 2.88 -18.37 8.72
CA GLU A 109 3.48 -17.83 7.50
C GLU A 109 2.65 -18.23 6.28
N PHE A 110 2.44 -17.27 5.38
CA PHE A 110 1.84 -17.48 4.07
C PHE A 110 2.83 -17.03 2.99
N GLU A 111 3.21 -17.97 2.12
CA GLU A 111 3.93 -17.68 0.87
C GLU A 111 2.97 -17.87 -0.30
N MET A 112 2.69 -16.78 -1.01
CA MET A 112 1.65 -16.74 -2.03
C MET A 112 2.23 -16.52 -3.43
N GLU A 113 1.72 -17.29 -4.38
CA GLU A 113 1.92 -17.03 -5.82
C GLU A 113 1.42 -15.63 -6.21
N GLU A 114 1.85 -15.16 -7.38
CA GLU A 114 1.54 -13.83 -7.89
C GLU A 114 0.01 -13.57 -7.93
N MET A 115 -0.44 -12.56 -7.18
CA MET A 115 -1.84 -12.12 -7.20
C MET A 115 -2.02 -10.65 -6.82
N PRO A 116 -3.14 -10.01 -7.21
CA PRO A 116 -3.46 -8.66 -6.79
C PRO A 116 -3.54 -8.52 -5.26
N PHE A 117 -3.07 -7.41 -4.70
CA PHE A 117 -3.12 -7.18 -3.25
C PHE A 117 -4.54 -7.30 -2.66
N ASN A 118 -5.57 -6.84 -3.37
CA ASN A 118 -6.97 -6.96 -2.91
C ASN A 118 -7.45 -8.42 -2.88
N GLU A 119 -7.01 -9.23 -3.84
CA GLU A 119 -7.31 -10.66 -3.84
C GLU A 119 -6.58 -11.38 -2.72
N PHE A 120 -5.33 -11.00 -2.45
CA PHE A 120 -4.59 -11.48 -1.29
C PHE A 120 -5.30 -11.07 0.03
N LYS A 121 -5.74 -9.82 0.17
CA LYS A 121 -6.41 -9.34 1.38
C LYS A 121 -7.77 -9.99 1.62
N PHE A 122 -8.64 -10.02 0.62
CA PHE A 122 -10.06 -10.35 0.76
C PHE A 122 -10.46 -11.74 0.24
N GLY A 123 -9.52 -12.47 -0.34
CA GLY A 123 -9.77 -13.77 -0.94
C GLY A 123 -9.82 -13.71 -2.46
N SER A 124 -9.54 -14.86 -3.07
CA SER A 124 -9.46 -15.01 -4.52
C SER A 124 -10.18 -16.26 -4.99
N LYS A 125 -10.60 -16.23 -6.25
CA LYS A 125 -11.01 -17.44 -6.98
C LYS A 125 -9.81 -18.28 -7.41
N ILE A 126 -8.60 -17.70 -7.39
CA ILE A 126 -7.33 -18.40 -7.60
C ILE A 126 -7.22 -19.51 -6.56
N LYS A 127 -6.78 -20.68 -7.02
CA LYS A 127 -6.53 -21.82 -6.12
C LYS A 127 -5.08 -21.80 -5.69
N VAL A 128 -4.87 -21.75 -4.38
CA VAL A 128 -3.55 -21.82 -3.75
C VAL A 128 -3.22 -23.27 -3.50
N ASP A 129 -1.97 -23.65 -3.75
CA ASP A 129 -1.46 -24.96 -3.38
C ASP A 129 -1.33 -25.05 -1.85
N ARG A 130 -1.88 -26.12 -1.27
CA ARG A 130 -1.83 -26.40 0.18
C ARG A 130 -0.86 -27.53 0.49
N GLY A 131 -0.04 -27.93 -0.48
CA GLY A 131 0.81 -29.11 -0.39
C GLY A 131 0.03 -30.39 -0.71
N HIS A 132 0.78 -31.47 -0.93
CA HIS A 132 0.24 -32.81 -1.24
C HIS A 132 -0.75 -32.84 -2.44
N GLY A 133 -0.66 -31.85 -3.34
CA GLY A 133 -1.53 -31.73 -4.51
C GLY A 133 -2.94 -31.19 -4.21
N LEU A 134 -3.23 -30.76 -2.97
CA LEU A 134 -4.50 -30.17 -2.61
C LEU A 134 -4.49 -28.68 -2.96
N LYS A 135 -5.33 -28.25 -3.89
CA LYS A 135 -5.51 -26.83 -4.22
C LYS A 135 -6.89 -26.32 -3.80
N THR A 136 -6.93 -25.35 -2.90
CA THR A 136 -8.17 -24.73 -2.42
C THR A 136 -8.22 -23.25 -2.78
N ARG A 137 -9.42 -22.66 -2.79
CA ARG A 137 -9.55 -21.20 -2.99
C ARG A 137 -8.92 -20.46 -1.82
N TRP A 138 -8.27 -19.34 -2.12
CA TRP A 138 -7.80 -18.42 -1.10
C TRP A 138 -9.00 -17.71 -0.46
N LYS A 139 -9.18 -17.82 0.86
CA LYS A 139 -10.31 -17.18 1.55
C LYS A 139 -10.03 -15.75 2.01
N GLY A 140 -8.80 -15.27 1.84
CA GLY A 140 -8.35 -13.98 2.36
C GLY A 140 -7.64 -14.13 3.70
N ILE A 141 -6.73 -13.19 4.00
CA ILE A 141 -5.84 -13.26 5.16
C ILE A 141 -6.60 -13.53 6.45
N ASN A 142 -7.66 -12.76 6.73
CA ASN A 142 -8.37 -12.84 8.00
C ASN A 142 -9.03 -14.21 8.22
N GLN A 143 -9.68 -14.76 7.18
CA GLN A 143 -10.35 -16.06 7.32
C GLN A 143 -9.32 -17.19 7.46
N GLU A 144 -8.25 -17.15 6.67
CA GLU A 144 -7.19 -18.18 6.69
C GLU A 144 -6.45 -18.19 8.02
N LEU A 145 -6.10 -17.00 8.53
CA LEU A 145 -5.47 -16.85 9.83
C LEU A 145 -6.39 -17.32 10.96
N ASN A 146 -7.67 -16.90 10.97
CA ASN A 146 -8.62 -17.33 11.99
C ASN A 146 -8.84 -18.85 11.97
N ASP A 147 -8.96 -19.47 10.79
CA ASP A 147 -9.12 -20.92 10.67
C ASP A 147 -7.93 -21.67 11.29
N ILE A 148 -6.69 -21.20 11.09
CA ILE A 148 -5.48 -21.78 11.68
C ILE A 148 -5.48 -21.58 13.20
N LEU A 149 -5.66 -20.34 13.66
CA LEU A 149 -5.60 -19.99 15.08
C LEU A 149 -6.66 -20.71 15.91
N LEU A 150 -7.87 -20.93 15.37
CA LEU A 150 -8.92 -21.72 16.03
C LEU A 150 -8.52 -23.19 16.29
N THR A 151 -7.56 -23.72 15.52
CA THR A 151 -7.09 -25.10 15.69
C THR A 151 -5.84 -25.21 16.54
N GLU A 152 -5.00 -24.17 16.57
CA GLU A 152 -3.69 -24.20 17.25
C GLU A 152 -3.74 -23.63 18.67
N VAL A 153 -4.70 -22.76 18.97
CA VAL A 153 -4.80 -22.10 20.28
C VAL A 153 -5.63 -22.96 21.25
N PRO A 154 -5.08 -23.38 22.40
CA PRO A 154 -5.83 -24.14 23.40
C PRO A 154 -6.96 -23.32 24.02
N GLU A 155 -7.98 -24.01 24.54
CA GLU A 155 -9.07 -23.37 25.28
C GLU A 155 -8.52 -22.62 26.52
N GLY A 156 -9.10 -21.45 26.82
CA GLY A 156 -8.68 -20.60 27.95
C GLY A 156 -7.60 -19.56 27.61
N TYR A 157 -7.02 -19.59 26.41
CA TYR A 157 -6.09 -18.55 25.94
C TYR A 157 -6.82 -17.43 25.20
N GLU A 158 -6.61 -16.19 25.63
CA GLU A 158 -7.16 -15.00 25.02
C GLU A 158 -6.09 -14.27 24.20
N ARG A 159 -6.42 -13.82 22.99
CA ARG A 159 -5.49 -13.09 22.14
C ARG A 159 -5.24 -11.70 22.73
N THR A 160 -3.98 -11.38 22.96
CA THR A 160 -3.59 -10.06 23.45
C THR A 160 -3.20 -9.12 22.32
N ARG A 161 -2.53 -9.65 21.29
CA ARG A 161 -2.02 -8.87 20.16
C ARG A 161 -1.63 -9.77 18.98
N SER A 162 -1.78 -9.25 17.75
CA SER A 162 -1.17 -9.86 16.56
C SER A 162 -0.28 -8.88 15.81
N GLU A 163 0.99 -9.23 15.66
CA GLU A 163 1.96 -8.51 14.82
C GLU A 163 2.08 -9.18 13.46
N ALA A 164 2.03 -8.39 12.39
CA ALA A 164 2.14 -8.87 11.04
C ALA A 164 3.28 -8.18 10.29
N LYS A 165 3.98 -8.93 9.44
CA LYS A 165 4.95 -8.44 8.46
C LYS A 165 4.59 -8.94 7.07
N LEU A 166 4.22 -8.03 6.18
CA LEU A 166 4.01 -8.31 4.76
C LEU A 166 5.23 -7.88 3.95
N THR A 167 5.69 -8.73 3.04
CA THR A 167 6.84 -8.47 2.17
C THR A 167 6.55 -8.88 0.73
N CYS A 168 7.15 -8.18 -0.23
CA CYS A 168 7.21 -8.59 -1.64
C CYS A 168 8.54 -8.14 -2.27
N ILE A 169 8.99 -8.84 -3.31
CA ILE A 169 10.16 -8.44 -4.12
C ILE A 169 9.65 -7.92 -5.47
N THR A 170 9.96 -6.68 -5.81
CA THR A 170 9.36 -6.03 -6.99
C THR A 170 10.21 -4.94 -7.63
N GLY A 171 9.74 -4.41 -8.76
CA GLY A 171 10.21 -3.16 -9.38
C GLY A 171 9.14 -2.08 -9.30
N PHE A 172 9.56 -0.81 -9.45
CA PHE A 172 8.63 0.29 -9.65
C PHE A 172 8.06 0.25 -11.08
N THR A 173 6.80 0.65 -11.24
CA THR A 173 6.12 0.66 -12.55
C THR A 173 6.89 1.49 -13.59
N ASP A 174 7.40 2.65 -13.15
CA ASP A 174 8.32 3.46 -13.94
C ASP A 174 9.24 4.31 -13.03
N TYR A 175 10.14 5.08 -13.66
CA TYR A 175 11.05 5.94 -12.91
C TYR A 175 10.34 7.07 -12.15
N LYS A 176 9.18 7.56 -12.61
CA LYS A 176 8.42 8.57 -11.86
C LYS A 176 7.89 7.99 -10.56
N CYS A 177 7.40 6.76 -10.58
CA CYS A 177 7.00 6.04 -9.37
C CYS A 177 8.16 5.90 -8.37
N LEU A 178 9.37 5.56 -8.85
CA LEU A 178 10.58 5.55 -8.01
C LEU A 178 10.90 6.94 -7.45
N GLN A 179 10.75 8.01 -8.23
CA GLN A 179 10.97 9.38 -7.75
C GLN A 179 9.96 9.77 -6.67
N GLU A 180 8.69 9.42 -6.86
CA GLU A 180 7.61 9.67 -5.92
C GLU A 180 7.83 8.92 -4.60
N PHE A 181 8.17 7.64 -4.66
CA PHE A 181 8.55 6.85 -3.50
C PHE A 181 9.68 7.53 -2.70
N ASN A 182 10.75 7.94 -3.39
CA ASN A 182 11.88 8.63 -2.75
C ASN A 182 11.49 9.99 -2.16
N PHE A 183 10.54 10.70 -2.77
CA PHE A 183 10.00 11.94 -2.25
C PHE A 183 9.21 11.70 -0.96
N VAL A 184 8.23 10.79 -0.96
CA VAL A 184 7.41 10.45 0.21
C VAL A 184 8.28 9.95 1.36
N LYS A 185 9.22 9.04 1.08
CA LYS A 185 10.19 8.54 2.08
C LYS A 185 11.03 9.65 2.69
N ARG A 186 11.43 10.65 1.89
CA ARG A 186 12.16 11.83 2.38
C ARG A 186 11.29 12.72 3.26
N VAL A 187 10.03 12.92 2.91
CA VAL A 187 9.07 13.70 3.72
C VAL A 187 8.84 13.01 5.06
N LEU A 188 8.54 11.70 5.06
CA LEU A 188 8.39 10.91 6.29
C LEU A 188 9.63 11.00 7.19
N ARG A 189 10.84 10.86 6.63
CA ARG A 189 12.08 10.94 7.40
C ARG A 189 12.32 12.32 8.02
N LYS A 190 11.96 13.41 7.33
CA LYS A 190 12.27 14.77 7.79
C LYS A 190 11.17 15.39 8.64
N ASN A 191 9.92 15.07 8.34
CA ASN A 191 8.75 15.78 8.84
C ASN A 191 7.71 14.83 9.45
N GLY A 192 7.95 13.52 9.45
CA GLY A 192 7.04 12.53 9.98
C GLY A 192 5.68 12.55 9.28
N ILE A 193 4.67 12.09 10.01
CA ILE A 193 3.28 11.98 9.53
C ILE A 193 2.68 13.36 9.26
N ASP A 194 3.03 14.38 10.06
CA ASP A 194 2.61 15.77 9.84
C ASP A 194 3.07 16.32 8.48
N GLY A 195 4.25 15.90 8.01
CA GLY A 195 4.73 16.23 6.67
C GLY A 195 3.84 15.67 5.58
N ILE A 196 3.41 14.41 5.72
CA ILE A 196 2.50 13.74 4.78
C ILE A 196 1.12 14.40 4.82
N ARG A 197 0.58 14.70 6.00
CA ARG A 197 -0.69 15.41 6.12
C ARG A 197 -0.69 16.72 5.33
N LYS A 198 0.36 17.54 5.47
CA LYS A 198 0.51 18.79 4.71
C LYS A 198 0.60 18.58 3.20
N VAL A 199 1.25 17.52 2.75
CA VAL A 199 1.30 17.15 1.32
C VAL A 199 -0.10 16.78 0.83
N ASN A 200 -0.84 15.94 1.56
CA ASN A 200 -2.21 15.57 1.20
C ASN A 200 -3.13 16.80 1.14
N GLU A 201 -3.07 17.70 2.13
CA GLU A 201 -3.82 18.97 2.16
C GLU A 201 -3.51 19.84 0.93
N ALA A 202 -2.23 20.01 0.59
CA ALA A 202 -1.81 20.82 -0.56
C ALA A 202 -2.30 20.22 -1.90
N ILE A 203 -2.27 18.90 -2.05
CA ILE A 203 -2.79 18.20 -3.23
C ILE A 203 -4.29 18.44 -3.35
N GLN A 204 -5.03 18.33 -2.24
CA GLN A 204 -6.48 18.52 -2.24
C GLN A 204 -6.86 19.96 -2.62
N GLN A 205 -6.20 20.96 -2.02
CA GLN A 205 -6.41 22.37 -2.37
C GLN A 205 -6.10 22.65 -3.85
N HIS A 206 -5.06 22.02 -4.41
CA HIS A 206 -4.73 22.17 -5.81
C HIS A 206 -5.79 21.55 -6.73
N LYS A 207 -6.33 20.37 -6.38
CA LYS A 207 -7.42 19.73 -7.12
C LYS A 207 -8.66 20.61 -7.14
N GLU A 208 -9.09 21.10 -5.97
CA GLU A 208 -10.25 21.99 -5.84
C GLU A 208 -10.08 23.29 -6.63
N SER A 209 -8.89 23.91 -6.53
CA SER A 209 -8.55 25.12 -7.29
C SER A 209 -8.54 24.89 -8.80
N SER A 210 -8.11 23.70 -9.24
CA SER A 210 -8.09 23.34 -10.66
C SER A 210 -9.51 23.13 -11.20
N VAL A 211 -10.37 22.45 -10.43
CA VAL A 211 -11.79 22.25 -10.77
C VAL A 211 -12.55 23.58 -10.80
N ALA A 212 -12.29 24.47 -9.84
CA ALA A 212 -12.89 25.81 -9.82
C ALA A 212 -12.54 26.62 -11.08
N LYS A 213 -11.27 26.57 -11.52
CA LYS A 213 -10.82 27.23 -12.76
C LYS A 213 -11.47 26.64 -14.02
N VAL A 214 -11.63 25.32 -14.09
CA VAL A 214 -12.35 24.68 -15.20
C VAL A 214 -13.81 25.13 -15.22
N ASN A 215 -14.49 25.14 -14.07
CA ASN A 215 -15.87 25.57 -13.99
C ASN A 215 -16.04 27.05 -14.38
N GLU A 216 -15.19 27.95 -13.89
CA GLU A 216 -15.20 29.38 -14.29
C GLU A 216 -15.03 29.55 -15.80
N SER A 217 -14.10 28.81 -16.42
CA SER A 217 -13.95 28.85 -17.88
C SER A 217 -15.21 28.38 -18.62
N ILE A 218 -15.89 27.33 -18.14
CA ILE A 218 -17.14 26.85 -18.76
C ILE A 218 -18.25 27.90 -18.64
N TYR A 219 -18.38 28.57 -17.48
CA TYR A 219 -19.35 29.64 -17.29
C TYR A 219 -19.08 30.86 -18.19
N GLN A 220 -17.82 31.18 -18.48
CA GLN A 220 -17.44 32.25 -19.41
C GLN A 220 -17.78 31.90 -20.88
N TYR A 221 -17.82 30.61 -21.24
CA TYR A 221 -18.22 30.15 -22.58
C TYR A 221 -19.73 29.90 -22.75
N GLN A 222 -20.53 29.96 -21.69
CA GLN A 222 -21.99 29.75 -21.73
C GLN A 222 -22.82 31.04 -21.57
N GLN A 223 -22.20 32.22 -21.43
CA GLN A 223 -22.93 33.47 -21.53
C GLN A 223 -23.39 33.66 -22.99
N PRO A 224 -24.71 33.77 -23.27
CA PRO A 224 -25.17 34.12 -24.61
C PRO A 224 -24.62 35.51 -24.94
N GLU A 225 -24.02 35.67 -26.12
CA GLU A 225 -23.80 37.00 -26.68
C GLU A 225 -25.16 37.68 -26.80
N VAL A 226 -25.49 38.54 -25.83
CA VAL A 226 -26.64 39.42 -25.92
C VAL A 226 -26.24 40.53 -26.87
N ALA A 227 -26.81 40.47 -28.07
CA ALA A 227 -26.69 41.48 -29.13
C ALA A 227 -27.25 42.84 -28.72
#